data_AF-A0A3G2G459-F1
#
_entry.id   AF-A0A3G2G459-F1
#
_cell.length_a   1.000
_cell.length_b   1.000
_cell.length_c   1.000
_cell.angle_alpha   90.00
_cell.angle_beta   90.00
_cell.angle_gamma   90.00
#
_symmetry.space_group_name_H-M   'P 1'
#
loop_
_entity.id
_entity.type
_entity.pdbx_description
1 polymer ?
#
loop_
_entity_poly.entity_id
_entity_poly.type
_entity_poly.pdbx_seq_one_letter_code
_entity_poly.pdbx_strand_id
1 'polypeptide(L)'
;MKDITTKDYYEFKTDATNVDLDVDGSLTLKEFQQKWGDKFDTNFAGINTGFLISAQDWINVEVRKCEVITAINNVYTFNVVLADDGFKAEYFRKIKVIKENDRFLIDGVIESD
;
A
#
# COMPACT_ATOMS: atom_id res chain seq x y z
N MET A 1 4.45 -8.07 5.48
CA MET A 1 4.00 -7.53 4.17
C MET A 1 4.40 -8.42 2.99
N LYS A 2 5.67 -8.84 2.87
CA LYS A 2 6.17 -9.65 1.75
C LYS A 2 5.27 -10.83 1.30
N ASP A 3 4.68 -11.56 2.25
CA ASP A 3 3.89 -12.77 1.93
C ASP A 3 2.42 -12.49 1.53
N ILE A 4 1.94 -11.26 1.70
CA ILE A 4 0.54 -10.88 1.43
C ILE A 4 0.41 -9.88 0.27
N THR A 5 1.54 -9.46 -0.31
CA THR A 5 1.62 -8.55 -1.45
C THR A 5 2.20 -9.28 -2.66
N THR A 6 1.99 -8.72 -3.86
CA THR A 6 2.80 -9.10 -5.01
C THR A 6 4.26 -8.71 -4.77
N LYS A 7 5.19 -9.39 -5.44
CA LYS A 7 6.63 -9.09 -5.32
C LYS A 7 6.91 -7.65 -5.72
N ASP A 8 6.40 -7.22 -6.86
CA ASP A 8 6.61 -5.87 -7.39
C ASP A 8 6.04 -4.82 -6.43
N TYR A 9 4.83 -5.02 -5.89
CA TYR A 9 4.25 -4.06 -4.95
C TYR A 9 4.99 -4.02 -3.60
N TYR A 10 5.49 -5.16 -3.12
CA TYR A 10 6.34 -5.20 -1.93
C TYR A 10 7.60 -4.34 -2.10
N GLU A 11 8.31 -4.51 -3.22
CA GLU A 11 9.53 -3.78 -3.52
C GLU A 11 9.24 -2.29 -3.72
N PHE A 12 8.20 -1.96 -4.48
CA PHE A 12 7.74 -0.58 -4.67
C PHE A 12 7.48 0.14 -3.35
N LYS A 13 6.67 -0.46 -2.47
CA LYS A 13 6.28 0.19 -1.22
C LYS A 13 7.43 0.20 -0.20
N THR A 14 8.34 -0.78 -0.24
CA THR A 14 9.58 -0.75 0.56
C THR A 14 10.48 0.40 0.14
N ASP A 15 10.65 0.66 -1.16
CA ASP A 15 11.41 1.83 -1.60
C ASP A 15 10.70 3.11 -1.17
N ALA A 16 9.38 3.20 -1.36
CA ALA A 16 8.57 4.37 -1.00
C ALA A 16 8.65 4.72 0.50
N THR A 17 8.73 3.72 1.39
CA THR A 17 8.86 3.94 2.85
C THR A 17 10.23 4.45 3.27
N ASN A 18 11.22 4.42 2.37
CA ASN A 18 12.61 4.76 2.67
C ASN A 18 13.14 5.94 1.83
N VAL A 19 12.31 6.61 1.03
CA VAL A 19 12.76 7.71 0.16
C VAL A 19 13.33 8.86 1.01
N ASP A 20 14.51 9.34 0.59
CA ASP A 20 15.24 10.45 1.20
C ASP A 20 15.58 10.25 2.70
N LEU A 21 15.66 9.00 3.19
CA LEU A 21 16.01 8.72 4.60
C LEU A 21 17.52 8.58 4.86
N ASP A 22 18.37 8.80 3.86
CA ASP A 22 19.84 8.68 3.93
C ASP A 22 20.34 7.34 4.53
N VAL A 23 19.54 6.29 4.39
CA VAL A 23 19.90 4.90 4.76
C VAL A 23 20.43 4.15 3.54
N ASP A 24 21.25 3.12 3.76
CA ASP A 24 21.76 2.29 2.67
C ASP A 24 20.61 1.66 1.86
N GLY A 25 20.60 1.88 0.54
CA GLY A 25 19.51 1.49 -0.35
C GLY A 25 18.34 2.48 -0.47
N SER A 26 18.34 3.61 0.25
CA SER A 26 17.39 4.70 0.05
C SER A 26 17.52 5.29 -1.35
N LEU A 27 16.40 5.51 -2.02
CA LEU A 27 16.34 6.25 -3.27
C LEU A 27 16.01 7.72 -3.00
N THR A 28 16.53 8.62 -3.84
CA THR A 28 15.94 9.96 -3.92
C THR A 28 14.53 9.88 -4.48
N LEU A 29 13.68 10.88 -4.22
CA LEU A 29 12.34 10.93 -4.83
C LEU A 29 12.39 10.79 -6.36
N LYS A 30 13.39 11.40 -7.00
CA LYS A 30 13.58 11.31 -8.45
C LYS A 30 13.91 9.90 -8.91
N GLU A 31 14.84 9.22 -8.25
CA GLU A 31 15.22 7.84 -8.58
C GLU A 31 14.07 6.86 -8.33
N PHE A 32 13.32 7.07 -7.24
CA PHE A 32 12.10 6.31 -6.96
C PHE A 32 11.07 6.44 -8.08
N GLN A 33 10.77 7.68 -8.50
CA GLN A 33 9.85 7.96 -9.59
C GLN A 33 10.33 7.36 -10.92
N GLN A 34 11.63 7.43 -11.20
CA GLN A 34 12.22 6.83 -12.40
C GLN A 34 12.15 5.30 -12.39
N LYS A 35 12.38 4.65 -11.24
CA LYS A 35 12.36 3.20 -11.12
C LYS A 35 10.94 2.63 -11.28
N TRP A 36 9.93 3.33 -10.75
CA TRP A 36 8.59 2.77 -10.58
C TRP A 36 7.49 3.42 -11.42
N GLY A 37 7.71 4.61 -11.99
CA GLY A 37 6.68 5.37 -12.70
C GLY A 37 6.06 4.68 -13.91
N ASP A 38 6.76 3.70 -14.50
CA ASP A 38 6.23 2.90 -15.62
C ASP A 38 5.25 1.80 -15.15
N LYS A 39 5.26 1.45 -13.86
CA LYS A 39 4.46 0.35 -13.28
C LYS A 39 3.40 0.82 -12.29
N PHE A 40 3.71 1.86 -11.52
CA PHE A 40 2.87 2.36 -10.44
C PHE A 40 2.70 3.88 -10.55
N ASP A 41 1.54 4.38 -10.12
CA ASP A 41 1.36 5.82 -9.95
C ASP A 41 2.10 6.28 -8.69
N THR A 42 3.27 6.87 -8.89
CA THR A 42 4.17 7.29 -7.80
C THR A 42 3.61 8.46 -6.99
N ASN A 43 2.58 9.16 -7.47
CA ASN A 43 1.92 10.22 -6.70
C ASN A 43 1.13 9.68 -5.50
N PHE A 44 0.70 8.41 -5.57
CA PHE A 44 -0.05 7.73 -4.52
C PHE A 44 0.80 6.69 -3.77
N ALA A 45 2.12 6.77 -3.86
CA ALA A 45 3.03 5.82 -3.24
C ALA A 45 3.00 5.84 -1.70
N GLY A 46 2.55 6.95 -1.10
CA GLY A 46 2.66 7.18 0.35
C GLY A 46 4.13 7.21 0.78
N ILE A 47 4.85 8.26 0.37
CA ILE A 47 6.26 8.40 0.69
C ILE A 47 6.44 8.48 2.20
N ASN A 48 7.35 7.68 2.74
CA ASN A 48 7.66 7.60 4.18
C ASN A 48 6.45 7.21 5.05
N THR A 49 5.42 6.57 4.46
CA THR A 49 4.27 6.00 5.17
C THR A 49 4.25 4.48 5.09
N GLY A 50 3.67 3.83 6.11
CA GLY A 50 3.50 2.38 6.14
C GLY A 50 2.65 1.83 4.98
N PHE A 51 2.63 0.50 4.84
CA PHE A 51 1.95 -0.17 3.71
C PHE A 51 0.44 0.02 3.70
N LEU A 52 -0.20 -0.08 4.87
CA LEU A 52 -1.67 -0.07 5.00
C LEU A 52 -2.16 1.15 5.77
N ILE A 53 -1.40 1.60 6.76
CA ILE A 53 -1.68 2.77 7.59
C ILE A 53 -0.59 3.81 7.38
N SER A 54 -0.96 5.09 7.42
CA SER A 54 -0.01 6.21 7.36
C SER A 54 0.48 6.58 8.76
N ALA A 55 0.97 5.58 9.50
CA ALA A 55 1.53 5.72 10.83
C ALA A 55 2.77 4.82 11.01
N GLN A 56 3.66 5.21 11.93
CA GLN A 56 4.84 4.43 12.30
C GLN A 56 4.55 3.41 13.42
N ASP A 57 3.59 3.70 14.28
CA ASP A 57 3.18 2.88 15.42
C ASP A 57 1.65 2.71 15.40
N TRP A 58 1.16 1.68 16.08
CA TRP A 58 -0.27 1.35 16.18
C TRP A 58 -0.60 0.66 17.50
N ILE A 59 -1.86 0.73 17.93
CA ILE A 59 -2.36 0.01 19.10
C ILE A 59 -3.19 -1.19 18.66
N ASN A 60 -4.29 -0.96 17.93
CA ASN A 60 -5.13 -2.06 17.42
C ASN A 60 -5.78 -1.66 16.09
N VAL A 61 -5.21 -2.16 14.99
CA VAL A 61 -5.73 -1.87 13.64
C VAL A 61 -6.73 -2.93 13.21
N GLU A 62 -7.95 -2.50 12.92
CA GLU A 62 -9.04 -3.36 12.45
C GLU A 62 -9.62 -2.87 11.12
N VAL A 63 -10.14 -3.80 10.33
CA VAL A 63 -10.94 -3.47 9.14
C VAL A 63 -12.35 -3.12 9.59
N ARG A 64 -12.76 -1.86 9.43
CA ARG A 64 -14.14 -1.40 9.71
C ARG A 64 -15.06 -1.56 8.53
N LYS A 65 -14.51 -1.42 7.32
CA LYS A 65 -15.27 -1.46 6.08
C LYS A 65 -14.43 -2.10 4.98
N CYS A 66 -15.05 -2.94 4.16
CA CYS A 66 -14.44 -3.52 2.98
C CYS A 66 -15.52 -3.76 1.93
N GLU A 67 -15.58 -2.89 0.92
CA GLU A 67 -16.57 -2.95 -0.15
C GLU A 67 -15.88 -3.19 -1.49
N VAL A 68 -16.32 -4.19 -2.24
CA VAL A 68 -15.87 -4.41 -3.62
C VAL A 68 -16.30 -3.24 -4.49
N ILE A 69 -15.34 -2.62 -5.18
CA ILE A 69 -15.57 -1.65 -6.25
C ILE A 69 -15.65 -2.38 -7.59
N THR A 70 -14.67 -3.23 -7.87
CA THR A 70 -14.56 -4.02 -9.10
C THR A 70 -14.03 -5.42 -8.80
N ALA A 71 -14.47 -6.38 -9.61
CA ALA A 71 -14.01 -7.77 -9.58
C ALA A 71 -14.02 -8.32 -11.01
N ILE A 72 -12.89 -8.23 -11.71
CA ILE A 72 -12.77 -8.56 -13.13
C ILE A 72 -11.48 -9.33 -13.35
N ASN A 73 -11.54 -10.49 -14.02
CA ASN A 73 -10.36 -11.27 -14.44
C ASN A 73 -9.33 -11.50 -13.32
N ASN A 74 -9.78 -11.99 -12.17
CA ASN A 74 -8.94 -12.21 -10.98
C ASN A 74 -8.31 -10.95 -10.38
N VAL A 75 -8.72 -9.76 -10.81
CA VAL A 75 -8.33 -8.48 -10.22
C VAL A 75 -9.53 -7.89 -9.48
N TYR A 76 -9.28 -7.48 -8.25
CA TYR A 76 -10.29 -6.95 -7.34
C TYR A 76 -9.82 -5.60 -6.82
N THR A 77 -10.72 -4.63 -6.74
CA THR A 77 -10.45 -3.36 -6.07
C THR A 77 -11.48 -3.17 -4.98
N PHE A 78 -11.03 -2.79 -3.78
CA PHE A 78 -11.88 -2.59 -2.61
C PHE A 78 -11.75 -1.17 -2.09
N ASN A 79 -12.86 -0.59 -1.64
CA ASN A 79 -12.85 0.53 -0.69
C ASN A 79 -12.74 -0.07 0.71
N VAL A 80 -11.67 0.27 1.42
CA VAL A 80 -11.35 -0.25 2.75
C VAL A 80 -11.23 0.90 3.73
N VAL A 81 -11.83 0.75 4.90
CA VAL A 81 -11.58 1.64 6.05
C VAL A 81 -10.92 0.79 7.11
N LEU A 82 -9.68 1.16 7.46
CA LEU A 82 -8.99 0.64 8.63
C LEU A 82 -9.17 1.64 9.77
N ALA A 83 -9.28 1.16 11.00
CA ALA A 83 -9.31 2.02 12.17
C ALA A 83 -8.32 1.53 13.21
N ASP A 84 -7.65 2.49 13.86
CA ASP A 84 -6.94 2.25 15.12
C ASP A 84 -7.68 2.97 16.25
N ASP A 85 -8.45 2.21 17.02
CA ASP A 85 -9.26 2.77 18.12
C ASP A 85 -8.40 3.37 19.23
N GLY A 86 -7.19 2.84 19.44
CA GLY A 86 -6.29 3.32 20.48
C GLY A 86 -5.80 4.73 20.18
N PHE A 87 -5.50 4.99 18.90
CA PHE A 87 -5.12 6.33 18.42
C PHE A 87 -6.30 7.16 17.90
N LYS A 88 -7.52 6.61 17.87
CA LYS A 88 -8.72 7.24 17.28
C LYS A 88 -8.48 7.69 15.84
N ALA A 89 -7.76 6.88 15.08
CA ALA A 89 -7.41 7.17 13.69
C ALA A 89 -8.21 6.28 12.73
N GLU A 90 -8.60 6.84 11.59
CA GLU A 90 -9.18 6.09 10.48
C GLU A 90 -8.32 6.28 9.23
N TYR A 91 -8.17 5.20 8.47
CA TYR A 91 -7.37 5.15 7.25
C TYR A 91 -8.23 4.64 6.11
N PHE A 92 -8.59 5.54 5.21
CA PHE A 92 -9.39 5.25 4.03
C PHE A 92 -8.46 4.85 2.89
N ARG A 93 -8.72 3.68 2.31
CA ARG A 93 -7.85 3.04 1.31
C ARG A 93 -8.64 2.50 0.14
N LYS A 94 -8.07 2.62 -1.05
CA LYS A 94 -8.40 1.76 -2.19
C LYS A 94 -7.34 0.68 -2.32
N ILE A 95 -7.73 -0.57 -2.14
CA ILE A 95 -6.81 -1.72 -2.17
C ILE A 95 -7.07 -2.55 -3.42
N LYS A 96 -6.05 -2.69 -4.27
CA LYS A 96 -6.03 -3.59 -5.41
C LYS A 96 -5.47 -4.94 -4.97
N VAL A 97 -6.18 -6.01 -5.29
CA VAL A 97 -5.81 -7.39 -5.00
C VAL A 97 -5.86 -8.19 -6.28
N ILE A 98 -4.85 -9.03 -6.52
CA ILE A 98 -4.86 -9.99 -7.61
C ILE A 98 -4.96 -11.41 -7.05
N LYS A 99 -5.70 -12.28 -7.73
CA LYS A 99 -5.74 -13.71 -7.45
C LYS A 99 -4.78 -14.44 -8.38
N GLU A 100 -3.74 -15.03 -7.82
CA GLU A 100 -2.73 -15.82 -8.55
C GLU A 100 -2.41 -17.09 -7.76
N ASN A 101 -2.36 -18.25 -8.43
CA ASN A 101 -2.06 -19.54 -7.79
C ASN A 101 -2.91 -19.82 -6.53
N ASP A 102 -4.22 -19.54 -6.62
CA ASP A 102 -5.19 -19.62 -5.52
C ASP A 102 -4.90 -18.78 -4.27
N ARG A 103 -4.01 -17.80 -4.38
CA ARG A 103 -3.74 -16.80 -3.35
C ARG A 103 -4.25 -15.44 -3.78
N PHE A 104 -4.73 -14.67 -2.81
CA PHE A 104 -5.04 -13.26 -2.98
C PHE A 104 -3.86 -12.44 -2.47
N LEU A 105 -3.31 -11.59 -3.34
CA LEU A 105 -2.13 -10.77 -3.06
C LEU A 105 -2.46 -9.31 -3.31
N ILE A 106 -2.07 -8.44 -2.37
CA ILE A 106 -2.20 -6.99 -2.52
C ILE A 106 -1.20 -6.53 -3.59
N ASP A 107 -1.71 -5.87 -4.61
CA ASP A 107 -0.93 -5.34 -5.74
C ASP A 107 -0.93 -3.80 -5.80
N GLY A 108 -1.59 -3.16 -4.84
CA GLY A 108 -1.67 -1.71 -4.76
C GLY A 108 -2.50 -1.24 -3.58
N VAL A 109 -2.07 -0.16 -2.94
CA VAL A 109 -2.84 0.57 -1.92
C VAL A 109 -2.71 2.04 -2.25
N ILE A 110 -3.84 2.71 -2.36
CA ILE A 110 -3.93 4.16 -2.59
C ILE A 110 -4.64 4.75 -1.37
N GLU A 111 -4.06 5.79 -0.78
CA GLU A 111 -4.74 6.62 0.21
C GLU A 111 -5.87 7.39 -0.48
N SER A 112 -7.07 7.35 0.11
CA SER A 112 -8.23 8.10 -0.37
C SER A 112 -8.74 8.99 0.75
N ASP A 113 -9.23 10.17 0.43
CA ASP A 113 -9.93 11.05 1.38
C ASP A 113 -11.39 10.61 1.62
#